data_AF-A0A522MVU5-F1
#
_entry.id   AF-A0A522MVU5-F1
#
_cell.length_a   1.000
_cell.length_b   1.000
_cell.length_c   1.000
_cell.angle_alpha   90.00
_cell.angle_beta   90.00
_cell.angle_gamma   90.00
#
_symmetry.space_group_name_H-M   'P 1'
#
loop_
_entity.id
_entity.type
_entity.pdbx_description
1 polymer ?
#
loop_
_entity_poly.entity_id
_entity_poly.type
_entity_poly.pdbx_seq_one_letter_code
_entity_poly.pdbx_strand_id
1 'polypeptide(L)'
;ALFVAFLAWLSRTVEITPALGGGKPVDSPSWAIGWWFVPIACLWKPYAVVRDVWKRLATASRRGGSELVLGWWLLLLGAPIAISVAGGTFDALPGGAVDATTFGYLFVAWGIVTGAAVLGFLVVSEIQARADERAAGLGFEQPLPTAEAPPSNGALGRPPGAVMAGAGAVGGTVPNVGPRHGAALQVASVRPSTCPSCGTGGIAGRSACQLCGFALV
;
A
#
# COMPACT_ATOMS: atom_id res chain seq x y z
N ALA A 1 6.71 -10.46 -1.28
CA ALA A 1 5.61 -9.47 -1.32
C ALA A 1 5.36 -8.83 0.06
N LEU A 2 5.04 -9.62 1.09
CA LEU A 2 4.65 -9.10 2.42
C LEU A 2 5.71 -8.20 3.07
N PHE A 3 6.99 -8.58 3.00
CA PHE A 3 8.07 -7.77 3.57
C PHE A 3 8.19 -6.39 2.91
N VAL A 4 8.13 -6.32 1.58
CA VAL A 4 8.17 -5.05 0.83
C VAL A 4 6.95 -4.18 1.17
N ALA A 5 5.76 -4.78 1.25
CA ALA A 5 4.55 -4.07 1.66
C ALA A 5 4.67 -3.52 3.09
N PHE A 6 5.24 -4.29 4.02
CA PHE A 6 5.50 -3.84 5.38
C PHE A 6 6.50 -2.67 5.43
N LEU A 7 7.59 -2.72 4.66
CA LEU A 7 8.56 -1.61 4.59
C LEU A 7 7.96 -0.34 4.00
N ALA A 8 7.20 -0.47 2.90
CA ALA A 8 6.50 0.66 2.28
C ALA A 8 5.44 1.27 3.22
N TRP A 9 4.73 0.41 3.96
CA TRP A 9 3.82 0.85 5.02
C TRP A 9 4.56 1.61 6.12
N LEU A 10 5.69 1.07 6.60
CA LEU A 10 6.48 1.68 7.67
C LEU A 10 7.01 3.05 7.25
N SER A 11 7.59 3.17 6.05
CA SER A 11 8.11 4.45 5.55
C SER A 11 7.00 5.48 5.43
N ARG A 12 5.83 5.10 4.90
CA ARG A 12 4.67 5.98 4.78
C ARG A 12 4.15 6.41 6.15
N THR A 13 4.11 5.49 7.12
CA THR A 13 3.64 5.78 8.49
C THR A 13 4.56 6.79 9.18
N VAL A 14 5.87 6.65 9.02
CA VAL A 14 6.85 7.63 9.52
C VAL A 14 6.61 9.00 8.87
N GLU A 15 6.36 9.05 7.57
CA GLU A 15 6.11 10.29 6.82
C GLU A 15 4.82 11.01 7.24
N ILE A 16 3.72 10.29 7.50
CA ILE A 16 2.44 10.89 7.89
C ILE A 16 2.37 11.28 9.38
N THR A 17 3.26 10.75 10.22
CA THR A 17 3.25 10.97 11.69
C THR A 17 3.21 12.47 12.09
N PRO A 18 4.01 13.38 11.50
CA PRO A 18 3.91 14.82 11.79
C PRO A 18 2.54 15.41 11.47
N ALA A 19 1.92 15.00 10.36
CA ALA A 19 0.61 15.49 9.93
C ALA A 19 -0.51 15.04 10.89
N LEU A 20 -0.32 13.91 11.57
CA LEU A 20 -1.23 13.39 12.61
C LEU A 20 -0.93 13.96 14.02
N GLY A 21 -0.12 15.02 14.12
CA GLY A 21 0.23 15.65 15.39
C GLY A 21 1.15 14.81 16.28
N GLY A 22 1.89 13.84 15.71
CA GLY A 22 2.87 13.00 16.43
C GLY A 22 4.26 13.64 16.59
N GLY A 23 4.41 14.88 16.15
CA GLY A 23 5.70 15.58 16.09
C GLY A 23 6.64 15.00 15.03
N LYS A 24 7.89 15.48 15.00
CA LYS A 24 8.91 15.03 14.04
C LYS A 24 9.54 13.68 14.45
N PRO A 25 9.39 12.61 13.66
CA PRO A 25 10.05 11.31 13.90
C PRO A 25 11.57 11.43 14.04
N VAL A 26 12.17 10.48 14.77
CA VAL A 26 13.63 10.44 14.96
C VAL A 26 14.35 10.08 13.66
N ASP A 27 13.85 9.07 12.95
CA ASP A 27 14.40 8.60 11.67
C ASP A 27 13.54 9.11 10.50
N SER A 28 14.16 9.33 9.33
CA SER A 28 13.42 9.72 8.13
C SER A 28 12.74 8.51 7.45
N PRO A 29 11.71 8.72 6.61
CA PRO A 29 11.01 7.65 5.90
C PRO A 29 11.93 6.72 5.10
N SER A 30 12.94 7.27 4.43
CA SER A 30 13.91 6.48 3.66
C SER A 30 14.83 5.66 4.57
N TRP A 31 15.24 6.22 5.72
CA TRP A 31 16.07 5.50 6.69
C TRP A 31 15.30 4.39 7.40
N ALA A 32 13.98 4.53 7.58
CA ALA A 32 13.13 3.46 8.10
C ALA A 32 13.23 2.17 7.26
N ILE A 33 13.47 2.28 5.95
CA ILE A 33 13.74 1.16 5.04
C ILE A 33 15.21 0.76 5.11
N GLY A 34 16.13 1.73 5.03
CA GLY A 34 17.58 1.49 4.96
C GLY A 34 18.12 0.64 6.12
N TRP A 35 17.58 0.80 7.33
CA TRP A 35 18.04 0.07 8.52
C TRP A 35 17.84 -1.45 8.44
N TRP A 36 16.97 -1.96 7.58
CA TRP A 36 16.75 -3.41 7.42
C TRP A 36 17.86 -4.11 6.64
N PHE A 37 18.65 -3.37 5.87
CA PHE A 37 19.71 -3.93 5.02
C PHE A 37 21.10 -3.91 5.68
N VAL A 38 21.24 -3.19 6.80
CA VAL A 38 22.50 -3.10 7.54
C VAL A 38 22.49 -4.16 8.65
N PRO A 39 23.30 -5.23 8.58
CA PRO A 39 23.17 -6.38 9.48
C PRO A 39 23.20 -6.04 10.98
N ILE A 40 24.14 -5.18 11.37
CA ILE A 40 24.29 -4.76 12.78
C ILE A 40 23.13 -3.85 13.21
N ALA A 41 22.69 -2.94 12.34
CA ALA A 41 21.60 -2.03 12.67
C ALA A 41 20.24 -2.74 12.67
N CYS A 42 20.07 -3.79 11.86
CA CYS A 42 18.84 -4.57 11.77
C CYS A 42 18.47 -5.22 13.12
N LEU A 43 19.42 -5.39 14.05
CA LEU A 43 19.19 -5.91 15.41
C LEU A 43 18.42 -4.95 16.33
N TRP A 44 18.50 -3.63 16.10
CA TRP A 44 17.93 -2.63 17.04
C TRP A 44 17.18 -1.46 16.40
N LYS A 45 17.50 -1.09 15.16
CA LYS A 45 17.01 0.13 14.52
C LYS A 45 15.58 -0.04 14.05
N PRO A 46 15.19 -1.16 13.41
CA PRO A 46 13.79 -1.34 13.06
C PRO A 46 12.86 -1.33 14.27
N TYR A 47 13.27 -1.95 15.38
CA TYR A 47 12.57 -1.82 16.67
C TYR A 47 12.48 -0.37 17.14
N ALA A 48 13.58 0.37 17.10
CA ALA A 48 13.60 1.76 17.52
C ALA A 48 12.63 2.62 16.69
N VAL A 49 12.59 2.44 15.36
CA VAL A 49 11.69 3.16 14.45
C VAL A 49 10.22 2.82 14.75
N VAL A 50 9.86 1.54 14.82
CA VAL A 50 8.47 1.12 15.11
C VAL A 50 8.03 1.61 16.48
N ARG A 51 8.91 1.53 17.49
CA ARG A 51 8.63 2.01 18.85
C ARG A 51 8.51 3.54 18.90
N ASP A 52 9.28 4.27 18.11
CA ASP A 52 9.16 5.74 18.00
C ASP A 52 7.78 6.12 17.46
N VAL A 53 7.37 5.52 16.34
CA VAL A 53 6.04 5.70 15.75
C VAL A 53 4.93 5.31 16.74
N TRP A 54 5.07 4.16 17.41
CA TRP A 54 4.13 3.68 18.42
C TRP A 54 3.87 4.70 19.53
N LYS A 55 4.94 5.30 20.06
CA LYS A 55 4.86 6.30 21.13
C LYS A 55 4.27 7.61 20.63
N ARG A 56 4.64 8.03 19.42
CA ARG A 56 4.18 9.30 18.82
C ARG A 56 2.72 9.29 18.45
N LEU A 57 2.20 8.15 18.02
CA LEU A 57 0.80 8.00 17.66
C LEU A 57 -0.10 7.63 18.84
N ALA A 58 0.44 7.44 20.05
CA ALA A 58 -0.38 7.15 21.24
C ALA A 58 -1.49 8.20 21.43
N THR A 59 -2.72 7.74 21.68
CA THR A 59 -3.91 8.57 21.91
C THR A 59 -4.32 8.50 23.39
N ALA A 60 -5.35 9.23 23.81
CA ALA A 60 -5.84 9.16 25.19
C ALA A 60 -6.50 7.80 25.52
N SER A 61 -7.24 7.25 24.56
CA SER A 61 -7.91 5.95 24.60
C SER A 61 -6.93 4.77 24.46
N ARG A 62 -5.86 4.93 23.67
CA ARG A 62 -4.90 3.86 23.36
C ARG A 62 -3.50 4.18 23.87
N ARG A 63 -3.40 4.34 25.20
CA ARG A 63 -2.12 4.52 25.89
C ARG A 63 -1.50 3.16 26.22
N GLY A 64 -0.20 3.03 26.00
CA GLY A 64 0.58 1.85 26.42
C GLY A 64 0.78 0.80 25.33
N GLY A 65 1.00 -0.45 25.75
CA GLY A 65 1.26 -1.60 24.88
C GLY A 65 2.65 -1.63 24.23
N SER A 66 3.64 -0.93 24.79
CA SER A 66 5.03 -1.03 24.31
C SER A 66 5.58 -2.47 24.43
N GLU A 67 5.01 -3.27 25.35
CA GLU A 67 5.32 -4.69 25.52
C GLU A 67 4.96 -5.51 24.28
N LEU A 68 3.94 -5.10 23.52
CA LEU A 68 3.52 -5.77 22.30
C LEU A 68 4.59 -5.59 21.21
N VAL A 69 5.12 -4.37 21.06
CA VAL A 69 6.23 -4.07 20.15
C VAL A 69 7.51 -4.79 20.57
N LEU A 70 7.79 -4.84 21.88
CA LEU A 70 8.94 -5.56 22.42
C LEU A 70 8.82 -7.08 22.18
N GLY A 71 7.68 -7.67 22.52
CA GLY A 71 7.40 -9.09 22.33
C GLY A 71 7.50 -9.50 20.86
N TRP A 72 6.88 -8.72 19.96
CA TRP A 72 7.03 -8.90 18.51
C TRP A 72 8.51 -8.95 18.10
N TRP A 73 9.30 -7.97 18.55
CA TRP A 73 10.70 -7.86 18.19
C TRP A 73 11.55 -9.01 18.74
N LEU A 74 11.32 -9.42 19.99
CA LEU A 74 12.03 -10.54 20.60
C LEU A 74 11.73 -11.85 19.87
N LEU A 75 10.48 -12.10 19.47
CA LEU A 75 10.16 -13.28 18.66
C LEU A 75 10.81 -13.21 17.28
N LEU A 76 10.87 -12.03 16.67
CA LEU A 76 11.56 -11.82 15.39
C LEU A 76 13.06 -12.13 15.50
N LEU A 77 13.72 -11.72 16.58
CA LEU A 77 15.12 -12.02 16.86
C LEU A 77 15.36 -13.50 17.24
N GLY A 78 14.38 -14.14 17.89
CA GLY A 78 14.44 -15.56 18.26
C GLY A 78 14.27 -16.51 17.06
N ALA A 79 13.52 -16.10 16.04
CA ALA A 79 13.26 -16.91 14.85
C ALA A 79 14.55 -17.42 14.14
N PRO A 80 15.54 -16.58 13.77
CA PRO A 80 16.75 -17.07 13.12
C PRO A 80 17.58 -18.00 14.00
N ILE A 81 17.57 -17.80 15.33
CA ILE A 81 18.25 -18.69 16.28
C ILE A 81 17.58 -20.07 16.27
N ALA A 82 16.25 -20.11 16.38
CA ALA A 82 15.49 -21.36 16.35
C ALA A 82 15.66 -22.11 15.02
N ILE A 83 15.65 -21.40 13.90
CA ILE A 83 15.92 -21.96 12.58
C ILE A 83 17.34 -22.53 12.49
N SER A 84 18.34 -21.82 13.04
CA SER A 84 19.74 -22.28 13.01
C SER A 84 19.93 -23.55 13.85
N VAL A 85 19.30 -23.63 15.02
CA VAL A 85 19.30 -24.84 15.88
C VAL A 85 18.62 -26.01 15.15
N ALA A 86 17.44 -25.78 14.57
CA ALA A 86 16.72 -26.82 13.83
C ALA A 86 17.52 -27.31 12.61
N GLY A 87 18.19 -26.41 11.88
CA GLY A 87 19.07 -26.75 10.77
C GLY A 87 20.25 -27.62 11.21
N GLY A 88 20.90 -27.27 12.32
CA GLY A 88 21.99 -28.09 12.87
C GLY A 88 21.56 -29.50 13.27
N THR A 89 20.33 -29.68 13.79
CA THR A 89 19.80 -31.02 14.07
C THR A 89 19.49 -31.80 12.80
N PHE A 90 19.02 -31.12 11.75
CA PHE A 90 18.72 -31.73 10.47
C PHE A 90 19.98 -32.21 9.74
N ASP A 91 21.05 -31.41 9.75
CA ASP A 91 22.34 -31.75 9.13
C ASP A 91 23.04 -32.94 9.80
N ALA A 92 22.70 -33.22 11.07
CA ALA A 92 23.25 -34.33 11.84
C ALA A 92 22.54 -35.68 11.59
N LEU A 93 21.46 -35.71 10.81
CA LEU A 93 20.65 -36.92 10.59
C LEU A 93 21.35 -37.93 9.65
N PRO A 94 21.66 -39.15 10.13
CA PRO A 94 22.18 -40.20 9.25
C PRO A 94 21.06 -40.71 8.32
N GLY A 95 21.30 -40.66 7.00
CA GLY A 95 20.37 -41.20 5.99
C GLY A 95 19.13 -40.35 5.70
N GLY A 96 19.04 -39.13 6.23
CA GLY A 96 17.98 -38.17 5.91
C GLY A 96 16.59 -38.48 6.48
N ALA A 97 16.47 -39.48 7.36
CA ALA A 97 15.23 -39.76 8.08
C ALA A 97 15.05 -38.76 9.23
N VAL A 98 13.99 -37.96 9.19
CA VAL A 98 13.70 -36.96 10.23
C VAL A 98 13.13 -37.65 11.47
N ASP A 99 13.83 -37.55 12.59
CA ASP A 99 13.41 -38.11 13.88
C ASP A 99 12.48 -37.15 14.66
N ALA A 100 11.86 -37.66 15.73
CA ALA A 100 10.92 -36.91 16.54
C ALA A 100 11.54 -35.64 17.18
N THR A 101 12.82 -35.69 17.53
CA THR A 101 13.58 -34.57 18.08
C THR A 101 13.76 -33.46 17.04
N THR A 102 14.19 -33.78 15.82
CA THR A 102 14.34 -32.82 14.73
C THR A 102 13.00 -32.21 14.35
N PHE A 103 11.94 -33.03 14.26
CA PHE A 103 10.59 -32.53 14.06
C PHE A 103 10.19 -31.53 15.17
N GLY A 104 10.47 -31.84 16.43
CA GLY A 104 10.20 -30.94 17.56
C GLY A 104 10.85 -29.56 17.39
N TYR A 105 12.13 -29.50 17.01
CA TYR A 105 12.82 -28.23 16.78
C TYR A 105 12.24 -27.45 15.59
N LEU A 106 11.90 -28.14 14.50
CA LEU A 106 11.24 -27.52 13.34
C LEU A 106 9.89 -26.90 13.74
N PHE A 107 9.06 -27.64 14.49
CA PHE A 107 7.78 -27.13 14.98
C PHE A 107 7.95 -25.90 15.88
N VAL A 108 8.93 -25.89 16.77
CA VAL A 108 9.23 -24.73 17.62
C VAL A 108 9.65 -23.53 16.76
N ALA A 109 10.52 -23.73 15.77
CA ALA A 109 10.95 -22.66 14.87
C ALA A 109 9.77 -22.05 14.09
N TRP A 110 8.89 -22.88 13.52
CA TRP A 110 7.67 -22.40 12.85
C TRP A 110 6.71 -21.71 13.82
N GLY A 111 6.55 -22.23 15.04
CA GLY A 111 5.73 -21.61 16.07
C GLY A 111 6.20 -20.20 16.44
N ILE A 112 7.52 -20.00 16.56
CA ILE A 112 8.10 -18.67 16.81
C ILE A 112 7.84 -17.72 15.63
N VAL A 113 8.02 -18.18 14.40
CA VAL A 113 7.76 -17.37 13.19
C VAL A 113 6.28 -16.98 13.10
N THR A 114 5.37 -17.92 13.35
CA THR A 114 3.92 -17.65 13.37
C THR A 114 3.57 -16.67 14.49
N GLY A 115 4.12 -16.85 15.69
CA GLY A 115 3.93 -15.92 16.81
C GLY A 115 4.43 -14.51 16.49
N ALA A 116 5.60 -14.40 15.87
CA ALA A 116 6.16 -13.12 15.41
C ALA A 116 5.24 -12.47 14.35
N ALA A 117 4.70 -13.24 13.41
CA ALA A 117 3.79 -12.73 12.39
C ALA A 117 2.47 -12.21 13.00
N VAL A 118 1.88 -12.95 13.95
CA VAL A 118 0.66 -12.54 14.66
C VAL A 118 0.91 -11.25 15.45
N LEU A 119 1.99 -11.20 16.25
CA LEU A 119 2.33 -10.00 17.01
C LEU A 119 2.63 -8.82 16.07
N GLY A 120 3.32 -9.05 14.96
CA GLY A 120 3.60 -8.01 13.97
C GLY A 120 2.32 -7.45 13.33
N PHE A 121 1.36 -8.32 13.00
CA PHE A 121 0.04 -7.91 12.53
C PHE A 121 -0.69 -7.08 13.60
N LEU A 122 -0.66 -7.51 14.87
CA LEU A 122 -1.24 -6.76 15.97
C LEU A 122 -0.58 -5.38 16.15
N VAL A 123 0.76 -5.30 16.06
CA VAL A 123 1.50 -4.03 16.07
C VAL A 123 0.98 -3.09 14.98
N VAL A 124 0.88 -3.57 13.74
CA VAL A 124 0.40 -2.79 12.60
C VAL A 124 -1.04 -2.34 12.85
N SER A 125 -1.94 -3.25 13.25
CA SER A 125 -3.35 -2.94 13.47
C SER A 125 -3.56 -1.89 14.57
N GLU A 126 -2.78 -1.94 15.63
CA GLU A 126 -2.87 -0.99 16.75
C GLU A 126 -2.26 0.37 16.38
N ILE A 127 -1.17 0.39 15.60
CA ILE A 127 -0.63 1.63 15.05
C ILE A 127 -1.64 2.30 14.10
N GLN A 128 -2.32 1.51 13.26
CA GLN A 128 -3.36 2.02 12.36
C GLN A 128 -4.55 2.57 13.14
N ALA A 129 -5.07 1.83 14.12
CA ALA A 129 -6.17 2.31 14.95
C ALA A 129 -5.85 3.64 15.65
N ARG A 130 -4.60 3.83 16.10
CA ARG A 130 -4.12 5.09 16.66
C ARG A 130 -4.03 6.21 15.63
N ALA A 131 -3.57 5.89 14.43
CA ALA A 131 -3.50 6.84 13.32
C ALA A 131 -4.90 7.30 12.90
N ASP A 132 -5.85 6.38 12.81
CA ASP A 132 -7.25 6.64 12.47
C ASP A 132 -7.93 7.51 13.53
N GLU A 133 -7.76 7.20 14.83
CA GLU A 133 -8.28 8.05 15.92
C GLU A 133 -7.74 9.49 15.87
N ARG A 134 -6.46 9.65 15.51
CA ARG A 134 -5.86 10.98 15.34
C ARG A 134 -6.37 11.68 14.08
N ALA A 135 -6.51 10.95 12.98
CA ALA A 135 -7.07 11.49 11.74
C ALA A 135 -8.50 11.99 11.95
N ALA A 136 -9.34 11.19 12.61
CA ALA A 136 -10.70 11.55 13.01
C ALA A 136 -10.71 12.80 13.91
N GLY A 137 -9.86 12.82 14.94
CA GLY A 137 -9.72 13.97 15.86
C GLY A 137 -9.24 15.26 15.20
N LEU A 138 -8.57 15.17 14.05
CA LEU A 138 -8.10 16.31 13.25
C LEU A 138 -9.06 16.66 12.09
N GLY A 139 -10.15 15.92 11.92
CA GLY A 139 -11.13 16.16 10.84
C GLY A 139 -10.67 15.67 9.46
N PHE A 140 -9.70 14.77 9.39
CA PHE A 140 -9.27 14.12 8.13
C PHE A 140 -10.20 12.97 7.68
N GLU A 141 -11.36 12.80 8.32
CA GLU A 141 -12.30 11.72 7.99
C GLU A 141 -12.76 11.85 6.53
N GLN A 142 -12.20 11.02 5.66
CA GLN A 142 -12.85 10.66 4.41
C GLN A 142 -13.99 9.72 4.81
N PRO A 143 -15.27 10.05 4.53
CA PRO A 143 -16.29 9.02 4.56
C PRO A 143 -15.77 7.90 3.66
N LEU A 144 -15.70 6.66 4.18
CA LEU A 144 -15.69 5.50 3.30
C LEU A 144 -16.72 5.81 2.22
N PRO A 145 -16.43 5.61 0.91
CA PRO A 145 -17.49 5.50 -0.06
C PRO A 145 -18.40 4.41 0.47
N THR A 146 -19.45 4.79 1.20
CA THR A 146 -20.61 3.95 1.45
C THR A 146 -20.94 3.50 0.06
N ALA A 147 -20.79 2.20 -0.21
CA ALA A 147 -21.10 1.64 -1.50
C ALA A 147 -22.42 2.27 -1.94
N GLU A 148 -22.37 3.27 -2.83
CA GLU A 148 -23.56 3.79 -3.46
C GLU A 148 -24.08 2.54 -4.13
N ALA A 149 -25.24 2.08 -3.65
CA ALA A 149 -25.89 0.91 -4.18
C ALA A 149 -25.82 1.06 -5.71
N PRO A 150 -25.33 0.03 -6.44
CA PRO A 150 -25.18 0.12 -7.89
C PRO A 150 -26.50 0.69 -8.43
N PRO A 151 -26.47 1.74 -9.28
CA PRO A 151 -27.67 2.44 -9.69
C PRO A 151 -28.69 1.40 -10.11
N SER A 152 -29.79 1.30 -9.36
CA SER A 152 -30.87 0.37 -9.69
C SER A 152 -31.27 0.70 -11.12
N ASN A 153 -31.06 -0.23 -12.04
CA ASN A 153 -31.40 -0.11 -13.44
C ASN A 153 -32.92 0.12 -13.58
N GLY A 154 -33.34 1.37 -13.38
CA GLY A 154 -34.72 1.82 -13.31
C GLY A 154 -34.89 3.05 -14.20
N ALA A 155 -34.33 3.03 -15.40
CA ALA A 155 -34.58 4.07 -16.40
C ALA A 155 -34.26 3.65 -17.85
N LEU A 156 -34.25 2.34 -18.19
CA LEU A 156 -34.38 1.95 -19.59
C LEU A 156 -35.87 1.89 -19.93
N GLY A 157 -36.46 3.07 -20.15
CA GLY A 157 -37.76 3.21 -20.78
C GLY A 157 -37.74 2.53 -22.14
N ARG A 158 -38.56 1.50 -22.30
CA ARG A 158 -38.79 0.81 -23.56
C ARG A 158 -39.55 1.76 -24.51
N PRO A 159 -39.00 2.18 -25.66
CA PRO A 159 -39.82 2.88 -26.64
C PRO A 159 -40.82 1.88 -27.27
N PRO A 160 -42.09 2.26 -27.46
CA PRO A 160 -43.05 1.42 -28.15
C PRO A 160 -42.79 1.47 -29.66
N GLY A 161 -42.65 0.28 -30.27
CA GLY A 161 -42.88 0.03 -31.70
C GLY A 161 -42.05 0.83 -32.70
N ALA A 162 -40.96 0.23 -33.19
CA ALA A 162 -40.48 0.51 -34.54
C ALA A 162 -40.19 -0.81 -35.26
N VAL A 163 -40.94 -0.98 -36.35
CA VAL A 163 -41.03 -2.13 -37.23
C VAL A 163 -39.76 -2.30 -38.08
N MET A 164 -39.50 -3.54 -38.43
CA MET A 164 -38.47 -4.07 -39.34
C MET A 164 -38.29 -3.29 -40.66
N ALA A 165 -37.04 -3.01 -41.02
CA ALA A 165 -36.49 -2.97 -42.39
C ALA A 165 -34.96 -2.81 -42.22
N GLY A 166 -34.09 -3.70 -42.67
CA GLY A 166 -33.92 -4.19 -44.03
C GLY A 166 -32.48 -3.87 -44.43
N ALA A 167 -31.69 -4.90 -44.71
CA ALA A 167 -30.29 -4.80 -45.09
C ALA A 167 -30.08 -3.92 -46.35
N GLY A 168 -29.02 -3.11 -46.36
CA GLY A 168 -28.62 -2.32 -47.52
C GLY A 168 -27.18 -1.83 -47.40
N ALA A 169 -26.37 -2.21 -48.37
CA ALA A 169 -24.93 -1.93 -48.50
C ALA A 169 -24.61 -0.47 -48.88
N VAL A 170 -23.32 -0.23 -49.19
CA VAL A 170 -22.72 0.96 -49.86
C VAL A 170 -22.25 2.02 -48.85
N GLY A 171 -21.01 2.53 -48.83
CA GLY A 171 -19.97 2.62 -49.84
C GLY A 171 -19.61 4.10 -50.03
N GLY A 172 -18.42 4.50 -49.55
CA GLY A 172 -17.65 5.60 -50.12
C GLY A 172 -17.94 7.05 -49.72
N THR A 173 -16.81 7.75 -49.49
CA THR A 173 -16.45 9.10 -49.96
C THR A 173 -16.28 10.21 -48.90
N VAL A 174 -15.03 10.66 -48.83
CA VAL A 174 -14.52 11.86 -48.18
C VAL A 174 -14.90 13.09 -49.01
N PRO A 175 -15.43 14.18 -48.44
CA PRO A 175 -15.56 15.44 -49.16
C PRO A 175 -14.28 16.28 -49.04
N ASN A 176 -13.76 16.62 -50.21
CA ASN A 176 -12.79 17.67 -50.48
C ASN A 176 -13.48 19.04 -50.41
N VAL A 177 -12.93 19.99 -49.65
CA VAL A 177 -13.33 21.41 -49.69
C VAL A 177 -12.10 22.26 -50.01
N GLY A 178 -12.14 22.89 -51.19
CA GLY A 178 -11.18 23.85 -51.70
C GLY A 178 -11.31 25.26 -51.08
N PRO A 179 -10.57 26.24 -51.62
CA PRO A 179 -9.85 27.23 -50.80
C PRO A 179 -10.62 28.55 -50.64
N ARG A 180 -10.55 29.16 -49.45
CA ARG A 180 -10.85 30.59 -49.26
C ARG A 180 -9.87 31.22 -48.28
N HIS A 181 -9.33 32.34 -48.73
CA HIS A 181 -8.40 33.21 -48.01
C HIS A 181 -9.01 33.77 -46.71
N GLY A 182 -8.23 33.73 -45.64
CA GLY A 182 -8.53 34.33 -44.35
C GLY A 182 -7.46 33.96 -43.34
N ALA A 183 -6.55 34.89 -43.06
CA ALA A 183 -5.54 34.73 -42.03
C ALA A 183 -6.19 34.67 -40.64
N ALA A 184 -5.91 33.61 -39.87
CA ALA A 184 -5.61 33.66 -38.43
C ALA A 184 -5.61 32.25 -37.81
N LEU A 185 -4.54 31.97 -37.07
CA LEU A 185 -4.44 31.02 -35.95
C LEU A 185 -4.50 29.53 -36.29
N GLN A 186 -3.31 28.93 -36.43
CA GLN A 186 -3.08 27.53 -36.06
C GLN A 186 -3.48 27.36 -34.58
N VAL A 187 -4.70 26.91 -34.33
CA VAL A 187 -4.99 26.20 -33.08
C VAL A 187 -4.34 24.83 -33.24
N ALA A 188 -3.12 24.71 -32.73
CA ALA A 188 -2.50 23.41 -32.51
C ALA A 188 -3.52 22.56 -31.73
N SER A 189 -4.02 21.51 -32.37
CA SER A 189 -4.83 20.50 -31.68
C SER A 189 -3.93 19.86 -30.62
N VAL A 190 -3.97 20.39 -29.41
CA VAL A 190 -3.35 19.78 -28.24
C VAL A 190 -4.06 18.44 -28.05
N ARG A 191 -3.43 17.36 -28.51
CA ARG A 191 -3.85 16.01 -28.14
C ARG A 191 -3.85 15.98 -26.60
N PRO A 192 -4.92 15.51 -25.94
CA PRO A 192 -4.87 15.32 -24.50
C PRO A 192 -3.75 14.32 -24.21
N SER A 193 -2.67 14.78 -23.61
CA SER A 193 -1.54 13.95 -23.19
C SER A 193 -2.02 13.06 -22.07
N THR A 194 -2.33 11.80 -22.39
CA THR A 194 -2.60 10.75 -21.40
C THR A 194 -1.48 10.69 -20.38
N CYS A 195 -1.81 10.62 -19.09
CA CYS A 195 -0.82 10.52 -18.03
C CYS A 195 0.05 9.26 -18.22
N PRO A 196 1.39 9.34 -18.13
CA PRO A 196 2.28 8.19 -18.30
C PRO A 196 2.06 7.09 -17.27
N SER A 197 1.58 7.44 -16.06
CA SER A 197 1.43 6.50 -14.96
C SER A 197 0.13 5.69 -15.03
N CYS A 198 -0.99 6.33 -15.34
CA CYS A 198 -2.32 5.68 -15.31
C CYS A 198 -2.99 5.57 -16.68
N GLY A 199 -2.41 6.14 -17.75
CA GLY A 199 -2.96 6.08 -19.10
C GLY A 199 -4.23 6.90 -19.34
N THR A 200 -4.84 7.47 -18.29
CA THR A 200 -6.08 8.24 -18.33
C THR A 200 -5.95 9.54 -17.52
N GLY A 201 -6.63 10.60 -17.95
CA GLY A 201 -6.53 11.92 -17.30
C GLY A 201 -5.37 12.74 -17.86
N GLY A 202 -5.71 13.84 -18.54
CA GLY A 202 -4.74 14.71 -19.19
C GLY A 202 -3.96 15.59 -18.22
N ILE A 203 -2.66 15.78 -18.47
CA ILE A 203 -1.79 16.70 -17.68
C ILE A 203 -1.83 18.14 -18.28
N ALA A 204 -2.73 18.42 -19.23
CA ALA A 204 -2.77 19.70 -19.93
C ALA A 204 -2.99 20.88 -18.96
N GLY A 205 -1.92 21.63 -18.70
CA GLY A 205 -1.93 22.85 -17.90
C GLY A 205 -1.94 22.67 -16.37
N ARG A 206 -1.70 21.46 -15.83
CA ARG A 206 -1.64 21.21 -14.38
C ARG A 206 -0.31 20.58 -13.98
N SER A 207 0.20 20.93 -12.80
CA SER A 207 1.45 20.40 -12.23
C SER A 207 1.35 18.93 -11.79
N ALA A 208 0.15 18.38 -11.64
CA ALA A 208 -0.06 16.98 -11.27
C ALA A 208 -1.37 16.42 -11.88
N CYS A 209 -1.37 15.11 -12.14
CA CYS A 209 -2.56 14.36 -12.55
C CYS A 209 -3.55 14.26 -11.39
N GLN A 210 -4.81 14.66 -11.58
CA GLN A 210 -5.82 14.62 -10.53
C GLN A 210 -6.26 13.20 -10.12
N LEU A 211 -6.05 12.20 -10.99
CA LEU A 211 -6.48 10.82 -10.72
C LEU A 211 -5.45 10.04 -9.90
N CYS A 212 -4.16 10.17 -10.24
CA CYS A 212 -3.11 9.39 -9.60
C CYS A 212 -2.07 10.23 -8.84
N GLY A 213 -2.19 11.56 -8.86
CA GLY A 213 -1.24 12.47 -8.20
C GLY A 213 0.12 12.57 -8.88
N PHE A 214 0.31 11.98 -10.07
CA PHE A 214 1.59 11.99 -10.77
C PHE A 214 1.96 13.41 -11.23
N ALA A 215 3.09 13.92 -10.74
CA ALA A 215 3.67 15.21 -11.13
C ALA A 215 4.93 14.98 -11.97
N LEU A 216 5.02 15.65 -13.12
CA LEU A 216 6.26 15.71 -13.92
C LEU A 216 7.18 16.74 -13.26
N VAL A 217 8.24 16.25 -12.59
CA VAL A 217 9.37 17.08 -12.14
C VAL A 217 10.26 17.40 -13.32
#